data_AF-A0A2V3IDY7-F1
#
_entry.id   AF-A0A2V3IDY7-F1
#
_cell.length_a   1.000
_cell.length_b   1.000
_cell.length_c   1.000
_cell.angle_alpha   90.00
_cell.angle_beta   90.00
_cell.angle_gamma   90.00
#
_symmetry.space_group_name_H-M   'P 1'
#
loop_
_entity.id
_entity.type
_entity.pdbx_description
1 polymer ?
#
loop_
_entity_poly.entity_id
_entity_poly.type
_entity_poly.pdbx_seq_one_letter_code
_entity_poly.pdbx_strand_id
1 'polypeptide(L)'
;MDSVKQNVILPYCTLLLIMLWDHAAQDTDVVNNLPFPLFKPDSSVHKSQEVVDKLSQICLQTLDSLNRFLGDLGYRLEYDCPPWDRISNFAVRDLGTDLRDGIRSCKLASLLTGDPRPLQQMKYNYGSRLSDATRHKKHSFNIMIALVTISKYATDRLRAKVQWKATAREIIDGNIPEIVALLWEIAEL
;
A
#
# COMPACT_ATOMS: atom_id res chain seq x y z
N MET A 1 -28.33 -2.66 -37.34
CA MET A 1 -27.09 -1.87 -37.47
C MET A 1 -26.72 -1.11 -36.19
N ASP A 2 -27.62 -1.04 -35.19
CA ASP A 2 -27.37 -0.30 -33.94
C ASP A 2 -26.57 -1.09 -32.88
N SER A 3 -26.65 -2.42 -32.85
CA SER A 3 -25.88 -3.23 -31.87
C SER A 3 -24.36 -3.26 -32.15
N VAL A 4 -23.95 -3.13 -33.42
CA VAL A 4 -22.54 -3.13 -33.82
C VAL A 4 -21.86 -1.81 -33.46
N LYS A 5 -22.58 -0.68 -33.53
CA LYS A 5 -22.05 0.64 -33.12
C LYS A 5 -21.96 0.77 -31.59
N GLN A 6 -22.90 0.20 -30.84
CA GLN A 6 -22.84 0.16 -29.37
C GLN A 6 -21.65 -0.66 -28.85
N ASN A 7 -21.26 -1.74 -29.55
CA ASN A 7 -20.14 -2.59 -29.14
C ASN A 7 -18.75 -1.96 -29.31
N VAL A 8 -18.59 -0.97 -30.19
CA VAL A 8 -17.29 -0.34 -30.47
C VAL A 8 -17.06 0.92 -29.63
N ILE A 9 -18.10 1.67 -29.26
CA ILE A 9 -17.97 2.91 -28.49
C ILE A 9 -17.59 2.64 -27.02
N LEU A 10 -18.14 1.58 -26.43
CA LEU A 10 -17.94 1.26 -25.01
C LEU A 10 -16.45 1.01 -24.65
N PRO A 11 -15.66 0.26 -25.45
CA PRO A 11 -14.22 0.13 -25.23
C PRO A 11 -13.46 1.46 -25.24
N TYR A 12 -13.74 2.37 -26.18
CA TYR A 12 -13.04 3.66 -26.27
C TYR A 12 -13.38 4.59 -25.10
N CYS A 13 -14.65 4.66 -24.70
CA CYS A 13 -15.05 5.43 -23.52
C CYS A 13 -14.40 4.87 -22.25
N THR A 14 -14.34 3.54 -22.11
CA THR A 14 -13.69 2.88 -20.98
C THR A 14 -12.19 3.16 -20.96
N LEU A 15 -11.53 3.10 -22.13
CA LEU A 15 -10.10 3.39 -22.24
C LEU A 15 -9.78 4.85 -21.89
N LEU A 16 -10.59 5.80 -22.37
CA LEU A 16 -10.46 7.22 -22.02
C LEU A 16 -10.65 7.46 -20.52
N LEU A 17 -11.60 6.78 -19.87
CA LEU A 17 -11.78 6.86 -18.42
C LEU A 17 -10.56 6.33 -17.67
N ILE A 18 -9.99 5.20 -18.11
CA ILE A 18 -8.79 4.65 -17.49
C ILE A 18 -7.61 5.62 -17.64
N MET A 19 -7.41 6.22 -18.81
CA MET A 19 -6.35 7.22 -19.03
C MET A 19 -6.56 8.47 -18.17
N LEU A 20 -7.80 8.97 -18.10
CA LEU A 20 -8.13 10.13 -17.27
C LEU A 20 -7.85 9.86 -15.80
N TRP A 21 -8.24 8.69 -15.29
CA TRP A 21 -7.97 8.31 -13.91
C TRP A 21 -6.49 8.08 -13.65
N ASP A 22 -5.78 7.42 -14.56
CA ASP A 22 -4.33 7.23 -14.45
C ASP A 22 -3.59 8.57 -14.38
N HIS A 23 -3.97 9.53 -15.22
CA HIS A 23 -3.39 10.87 -15.20
C HIS A 23 -3.76 11.65 -13.92
N ALA A 24 -5.04 11.65 -13.54
CA ALA A 24 -5.49 12.29 -12.31
C ALA A 24 -4.82 11.69 -11.06
N ALA A 25 -4.45 10.42 -11.11
CA ALA A 25 -3.77 9.74 -10.03
C ALA A 25 -2.29 10.11 -9.87
N GLN A 26 -1.71 10.79 -10.86
CA GLN A 26 -0.36 11.38 -10.74
C GLN A 26 -0.38 12.73 -9.99
N ASP A 27 -1.56 13.34 -9.85
CA ASP A 27 -1.74 14.58 -9.12
C ASP A 27 -1.99 14.28 -7.64
N THR A 28 -1.04 14.63 -6.79
CA THR A 28 -1.14 14.40 -5.34
C THR A 28 -2.31 15.15 -4.70
N ASP A 29 -2.66 16.34 -5.19
CA ASP A 29 -3.75 17.12 -4.64
C ASP A 29 -5.10 16.47 -4.97
N VAL A 30 -5.24 15.93 -6.18
CA VAL A 30 -6.43 15.15 -6.54
C VAL A 30 -6.53 13.90 -5.68
N VAL A 31 -5.47 13.09 -5.63
CA VAL A 31 -5.47 11.80 -4.90
C VAL A 31 -5.72 11.99 -3.40
N ASN A 32 -5.09 12.98 -2.77
CA ASN A 32 -5.26 13.24 -1.35
C ASN A 32 -6.67 13.71 -0.98
N ASN A 33 -7.43 14.26 -1.94
CA ASN A 33 -8.80 14.72 -1.75
C ASN A 33 -9.84 13.69 -2.21
N LEU A 34 -9.44 12.52 -2.70
CA LEU A 34 -10.38 11.48 -3.05
C LEU A 34 -11.02 10.88 -1.78
N PRO A 35 -12.36 10.73 -1.74
CA PRO A 35 -13.03 10.10 -0.61
C PRO A 35 -12.72 8.60 -0.47
N PHE A 36 -12.23 7.96 -1.54
CA PHE A 36 -11.95 6.53 -1.61
C PHE A 36 -10.70 6.26 -2.47
N PRO A 37 -9.96 5.17 -2.21
CA PRO A 37 -8.86 4.76 -3.07
C PRO A 37 -9.37 4.39 -4.47
N LEU A 38 -8.56 4.65 -5.51
CA LEU A 38 -8.90 4.36 -6.91
C LEU A 38 -9.11 2.86 -7.17
N PHE A 39 -8.44 2.00 -6.40
CA PHE A 39 -8.61 0.56 -6.45
C PHE A 39 -9.16 0.07 -5.13
N LYS A 40 -10.07 -0.90 -5.20
CA LYS A 40 -10.52 -1.63 -4.01
C LYS A 40 -9.33 -2.42 -3.44
N PRO A 41 -9.16 -2.48 -2.11
CA PRO A 41 -8.08 -3.23 -1.50
C PRO A 41 -8.03 -4.69 -1.97
N ASP A 42 -9.20 -5.36 -1.99
CA ASP A 42 -9.34 -6.78 -2.36
C ASP A 42 -9.46 -7.00 -3.88
N SER A 43 -9.14 -5.99 -4.70
CA SER A 43 -9.11 -6.11 -6.16
C SER A 43 -8.04 -7.10 -6.62
N SER A 44 -8.28 -7.74 -7.76
CA SER A 44 -7.26 -8.59 -8.43
C SER A 44 -6.34 -7.81 -9.37
N VAL A 45 -6.55 -6.50 -9.48
CA VAL A 45 -5.74 -5.55 -10.24
C VAL A 45 -5.49 -4.32 -9.40
N HIS A 46 -4.28 -3.78 -9.47
CA HIS A 46 -3.86 -2.61 -8.69
C HIS A 46 -3.06 -1.62 -9.52
N LYS A 47 -2.86 -1.90 -10.82
CA LYS A 47 -2.21 -0.99 -11.77
C LYS A 47 -3.17 -0.66 -12.90
N SER A 48 -3.12 0.56 -13.39
CA SER A 48 -3.86 0.97 -14.57
C SER A 48 -3.52 0.11 -15.80
N GLN A 49 -2.25 -0.25 -15.96
CA GLN A 49 -1.78 -1.16 -17.01
C GLN A 49 -2.45 -2.54 -16.96
N GLU A 50 -2.61 -3.11 -15.76
CA GLU A 50 -3.27 -4.41 -15.56
C GLU A 50 -4.77 -4.36 -15.90
N VAL A 51 -5.42 -3.22 -15.65
CA VAL A 51 -6.82 -3.00 -16.06
C VAL A 51 -6.94 -3.02 -17.58
N VAL A 52 -6.03 -2.34 -18.28
CA VAL A 52 -6.01 -2.31 -19.75
C VAL A 52 -5.66 -3.66 -20.36
N ASP A 53 -4.77 -4.44 -19.74
CA ASP A 53 -4.49 -5.80 -20.17
C ASP A 53 -5.73 -6.69 -20.06
N LYS A 54 -6.46 -6.62 -18.95
CA LYS A 54 -7.73 -7.36 -18.79
C LYS A 54 -8.80 -6.89 -19.78
N LEU A 55 -8.89 -5.58 -20.01
CA LEU A 55 -9.82 -5.02 -21.00
C LEU A 55 -9.48 -5.51 -22.42
N SER A 56 -8.20 -5.56 -22.76
CA SER A 56 -7.71 -6.07 -24.06
C SER A 56 -8.13 -7.53 -24.27
N GLN A 57 -7.97 -8.38 -23.24
CA GLN A 57 -8.39 -9.79 -23.29
C GLN A 57 -9.90 -9.94 -23.51
N ILE A 58 -10.71 -9.07 -22.92
CA ILE A 58 -12.17 -9.10 -23.06
C ILE A 58 -12.61 -8.60 -24.45
N CYS A 59 -12.06 -7.48 -24.91
CA CYS A 59 -12.56 -6.76 -26.09
C CYS A 59 -11.97 -7.25 -27.41
N LEU A 60 -10.69 -7.63 -27.45
CA LEU A 60 -9.99 -7.82 -28.72
C LEU A 60 -9.86 -9.28 -29.13
N GLN A 61 -9.94 -10.25 -28.20
CA GLN A 61 -9.71 -11.69 -28.46
C GLN A 61 -8.43 -12.00 -29.26
N THR A 62 -7.54 -11.03 -29.44
CA THR A 62 -6.30 -11.10 -30.22
C THR A 62 -5.11 -10.73 -29.34
N LEU A 63 -3.90 -11.06 -29.81
CA LEU A 63 -2.63 -10.84 -29.11
C LEU A 63 -2.20 -9.36 -29.00
N ASP A 64 -2.85 -8.45 -29.73
CA ASP A 64 -2.50 -7.04 -29.67
C ASP A 64 -3.06 -6.41 -28.39
N SER A 65 -2.16 -5.96 -27.51
CA SER A 65 -2.54 -5.30 -26.28
C SER A 65 -2.91 -3.84 -26.56
N LEU A 66 -4.01 -3.36 -25.97
CA LEU A 66 -4.35 -1.94 -25.96
C LEU A 66 -3.21 -1.10 -25.36
N ASN A 67 -2.41 -1.69 -24.48
CA ASN A 67 -1.18 -1.08 -23.96
C ASN A 67 -0.16 -0.75 -25.06
N ARG A 68 0.01 -1.62 -26.07
CA ARG A 68 0.87 -1.34 -27.22
C ARG A 68 0.31 -0.19 -28.05
N PHE A 69 -0.99 -0.20 -28.31
CA PHE A 69 -1.67 0.88 -29.02
C PHE A 69 -1.51 2.24 -28.31
N LEU A 70 -1.69 2.27 -26.99
CA LEU A 70 -1.43 3.49 -26.19
C LEU A 70 0.04 3.93 -26.30
N GLY A 71 0.97 2.97 -26.25
CA GLY A 71 2.40 3.22 -26.43
C GLY A 71 2.75 3.83 -27.79
N ASP A 72 2.12 3.34 -28.87
CA ASP A 72 2.29 3.86 -30.23
C ASP A 72 1.73 5.29 -30.36
N LEU A 73 0.73 5.64 -29.56
CA LEU A 73 0.20 7.01 -29.41
C LEU A 73 1.02 7.90 -28.45
N GLY A 74 2.10 7.36 -27.86
CA GLY A 74 2.96 8.09 -26.93
C GLY A 74 2.41 8.21 -25.51
N TYR A 75 1.33 7.49 -25.16
CA TYR A 75 0.78 7.47 -23.80
C TYR A 75 1.25 6.23 -23.04
N ARG A 76 1.71 6.41 -21.80
CA ARG A 76 2.09 5.32 -20.89
C ARG A 76 1.27 5.42 -19.62
N LEU A 77 0.71 4.29 -19.22
CA LEU A 77 0.01 4.15 -17.95
C LEU A 77 1.03 3.99 -16.83
N GLU A 78 0.95 4.84 -15.82
CA GLU A 78 1.98 4.95 -14.78
C GLU A 78 1.45 4.65 -13.38
N TYR A 79 0.14 4.70 -13.16
CA TYR A 79 -0.42 4.53 -11.83
C TYR A 79 -0.28 3.10 -11.31
N ASP A 80 0.39 3.00 -10.15
CA ASP A 80 0.54 1.79 -9.36
C ASP A 80 -0.03 2.06 -7.97
N CYS A 81 -1.16 1.42 -7.64
CA CYS A 81 -1.88 1.67 -6.40
C CYS A 81 -0.94 1.52 -5.21
N PRO A 82 -0.79 2.56 -4.36
CA PRO A 82 0.11 2.50 -3.25
C PRO A 82 -0.21 1.31 -2.35
N PRO A 83 0.81 0.63 -1.82
CA PRO A 83 0.58 -0.64 -1.18
C PRO A 83 -0.22 -0.53 0.13
N TRP A 84 -0.41 0.66 0.71
CA TRP A 84 -1.26 0.87 1.89
C TRP A 84 -2.74 0.96 1.55
N ASP A 85 -3.09 1.42 0.34
CA ASP A 85 -4.46 1.41 -0.18
C ASP A 85 -4.92 -0.01 -0.54
N ARG A 86 -3.99 -0.97 -0.60
CA ARG A 86 -4.28 -2.39 -0.78
C ARG A 86 -4.64 -3.11 0.51
N ILE A 87 -4.51 -2.47 1.67
CA ILE A 87 -4.83 -3.08 2.96
C ILE A 87 -6.30 -2.79 3.29
N SER A 88 -7.15 -3.82 3.22
CA SER A 88 -8.58 -3.69 3.56
C SER A 88 -8.82 -3.50 5.05
N ASN A 89 -7.92 -3.95 5.92
CA ASN A 89 -8.15 -3.96 7.35
C ASN A 89 -6.89 -3.73 8.19
N PHE A 90 -6.82 -2.58 8.84
CA PHE A 90 -5.80 -2.27 9.84
C PHE A 90 -6.18 -2.69 11.28
N ALA A 91 -7.36 -3.27 11.49
CA ALA A 91 -7.76 -3.75 12.81
C ALA A 91 -6.75 -4.78 13.34
N VAL A 92 -6.44 -4.64 14.62
CA VAL A 92 -5.65 -5.59 15.40
C VAL A 92 -6.63 -6.54 16.09
N ARG A 93 -6.53 -7.83 15.80
CA ARG A 93 -7.30 -8.90 16.45
C ARG A 93 -6.45 -9.64 17.46
N ASP A 94 -5.16 -9.83 17.14
CA ASP A 94 -4.18 -10.47 18.01
C ASP A 94 -2.89 -9.66 17.99
N LEU A 95 -2.55 -9.05 19.13
CA LEU A 95 -1.36 -8.20 19.26
C LEU A 95 -0.05 -8.93 18.95
N GLY A 96 0.03 -10.20 19.37
CA GLY A 96 1.22 -11.01 19.24
C GLY A 96 1.55 -11.33 17.79
N THR A 97 0.57 -11.37 16.88
CA THR A 97 0.75 -11.77 15.47
C THR A 97 0.57 -10.61 14.49
N ASP A 98 -0.45 -9.76 14.69
CA ASP A 98 -0.84 -8.71 13.72
C ASP A 98 0.15 -7.54 13.64
N LEU A 99 1.04 -7.40 14.63
CA LEU A 99 2.08 -6.36 14.69
C LEU A 99 3.45 -6.83 14.17
N ARG A 100 3.68 -8.15 14.04
CA ARG A 100 5.00 -8.73 13.72
C ARG A 100 5.54 -8.27 12.37
N ASP A 101 4.65 -7.99 11.42
CA ASP A 101 5.05 -7.57 10.08
C ASP A 101 5.40 -6.08 9.98
N GLY A 102 5.13 -5.32 11.05
CA GLY A 102 5.35 -3.88 11.15
C GLY A 102 4.40 -3.01 10.33
N ILE A 103 3.47 -3.57 9.57
CA ILE A 103 2.56 -2.80 8.71
C ILE A 103 1.63 -1.92 9.54
N ARG A 104 1.01 -2.53 10.57
CA ARG A 104 0.13 -1.80 11.49
C ARG A 104 0.93 -0.82 12.37
N SER A 105 2.16 -1.16 12.72
CA SER A 105 3.07 -0.25 13.43
C SER A 105 3.42 0.98 12.60
N CYS A 106 3.67 0.83 11.29
CA CYS A 106 3.87 1.96 10.37
C CYS A 106 2.62 2.84 10.26
N LYS A 107 1.43 2.23 10.19
CA LYS A 107 0.17 2.98 10.19
C LYS A 107 0.00 3.78 11.49
N LEU A 108 0.22 3.14 12.63
CA LEU A 108 0.16 3.81 13.94
C LEU A 108 1.16 4.97 14.02
N ALA A 109 2.42 4.75 13.64
CA ALA A 109 3.44 5.79 13.63
C ALA A 109 3.03 6.99 12.75
N SER A 110 2.46 6.73 11.58
CA SER A 110 2.02 7.79 10.67
C SER A 110 0.83 8.57 11.23
N LEU A 111 -0.11 7.88 11.91
CA LEU A 111 -1.27 8.54 12.56
C LEU A 111 -0.86 9.39 13.76
N LEU A 112 0.05 8.90 14.60
CA LEU A 112 0.50 9.61 15.79
C LEU A 112 1.34 10.85 15.47
N THR A 113 2.14 10.78 14.40
CA THR A 113 3.14 11.82 14.10
C THR A 113 2.73 12.74 12.94
N GLY A 114 1.69 12.39 12.19
CA GLY A 114 1.35 13.03 10.92
C GLY A 114 2.36 12.79 9.79
N ASP A 115 3.40 11.99 10.02
CA ASP A 115 4.45 11.71 9.05
C ASP A 115 4.04 10.56 8.12
N PRO A 116 3.91 10.76 6.79
CA PRO A 116 3.50 9.71 5.87
C PRO A 116 4.61 8.71 5.53
N ARG A 117 5.87 9.00 5.88
CA ARG A 117 7.04 8.20 5.48
C ARG A 117 6.97 6.72 5.89
N PRO A 118 6.50 6.33 7.09
CA PRO A 118 6.40 4.93 7.46
C PRO A 118 5.51 4.13 6.51
N LEU A 119 4.36 4.69 6.10
CA LEU A 119 3.48 4.05 5.12
C LEU A 119 4.09 4.04 3.72
N GLN A 120 4.75 5.12 3.31
CA GLN A 120 5.36 5.23 1.98
C GLN A 120 6.54 4.27 1.75
N GLN A 121 7.32 4.00 2.80
CA GLN A 121 8.58 3.25 2.66
C GLN A 121 8.47 1.78 3.08
N MET A 122 7.40 1.40 3.78
CA MET A 122 7.27 0.04 4.30
C MET A 122 7.32 -1.01 3.19
N LYS A 123 7.89 -2.17 3.55
CA LYS A 123 8.11 -3.30 2.66
C LYS A 123 7.01 -4.31 2.84
N TYR A 124 6.41 -4.69 1.72
CA TYR A 124 5.33 -5.66 1.68
C TYR A 124 5.84 -7.02 1.22
N ASN A 125 5.15 -8.06 1.66
CA ASN A 125 5.34 -9.41 1.19
C ASN A 125 4.41 -9.68 0.01
N TYR A 126 4.74 -9.13 -1.16
CA TYR A 126 4.08 -9.52 -2.40
C TYR A 126 4.64 -10.87 -2.87
N GLY A 127 3.81 -11.90 -2.84
CA GLY A 127 4.11 -13.24 -3.36
C GLY A 127 4.41 -14.28 -2.28
N SER A 128 3.87 -15.49 -2.49
CA SER A 128 3.97 -16.65 -1.58
C SER A 128 5.36 -17.31 -1.50
N ARG A 129 6.40 -16.73 -2.14
CA ARG A 129 7.72 -17.37 -2.35
C ARG A 129 8.91 -16.61 -1.75
N LEU A 130 8.71 -15.87 -0.67
CA LEU A 130 9.82 -15.25 0.06
C LEU A 130 10.38 -16.20 1.12
N SER A 131 11.70 -16.35 1.16
CA SER A 131 12.38 -17.06 2.25
C SER A 131 12.14 -16.39 3.60
N ASP A 132 12.18 -17.17 4.68
CA ASP A 132 11.96 -16.65 6.04
C ASP A 132 12.95 -15.54 6.41
N ALA A 133 14.21 -15.68 6.00
CA ALA A 133 15.23 -14.64 6.19
C ALA A 133 14.84 -13.32 5.48
N THR A 134 14.22 -13.39 4.31
CA THR A 134 13.77 -12.19 3.58
C THR A 134 12.56 -11.55 4.26
N ARG A 135 11.61 -12.38 4.75
CA ARG A 135 10.45 -11.90 5.51
C ARG A 135 10.91 -11.19 6.79
N HIS A 136 11.80 -11.81 7.55
CA HIS A 136 12.34 -11.25 8.79
C HIS A 136 13.03 -9.91 8.55
N LYS A 137 13.85 -9.78 7.49
CA LYS A 137 14.47 -8.50 7.12
C LYS A 137 13.44 -7.41 6.82
N LYS A 138 12.35 -7.74 6.10
CA LYS A 138 11.27 -6.79 5.79
C LYS A 138 10.49 -6.39 7.05
N HIS A 139 10.15 -7.35 7.89
CA HIS A 139 9.48 -7.12 9.18
C HIS A 139 10.30 -6.20 10.08
N SER A 140 11.59 -6.50 10.24
CA SER A 140 12.53 -5.68 10.99
C SER A 140 12.63 -4.27 10.41
N PHE A 141 12.73 -4.12 9.09
CA PHE A 141 12.75 -2.80 8.45
C PHE A 141 11.47 -2.00 8.77
N ASN A 142 10.29 -2.61 8.62
CA ASN A 142 9.00 -1.95 8.86
C ASN A 142 8.85 -1.51 10.32
N ILE A 143 9.20 -2.38 11.27
CA ILE A 143 9.11 -2.05 12.69
C ILE A 143 10.12 -0.95 13.02
N MET A 144 11.35 -1.03 12.52
CA MET A 144 12.37 -0.01 12.78
C MET A 144 11.97 1.36 12.23
N ILE A 145 11.43 1.46 11.01
CA ILE A 145 11.00 2.76 10.49
C ILE A 145 9.84 3.34 11.32
N ALA A 146 8.90 2.50 11.78
CA ALA A 146 7.81 2.94 12.66
C ALA A 146 8.36 3.48 13.99
N LEU A 147 9.22 2.70 14.66
CA LEU A 147 9.81 3.07 15.96
C LEU A 147 10.70 4.32 15.87
N VAL A 148 11.53 4.43 14.82
CA VAL A 148 12.37 5.61 14.58
C VAL A 148 11.51 6.85 14.30
N THR A 149 10.37 6.68 13.64
CA THR A 149 9.47 7.81 13.40
C THR A 149 8.82 8.25 14.70
N ILE A 150 8.26 7.33 15.49
CA ILE A 150 7.68 7.63 16.81
C ILE A 150 8.72 8.30 17.72
N SER A 151 9.95 7.78 17.77
CA SER A 151 10.99 8.30 18.66
C SER A 151 11.41 9.75 18.37
N LYS A 152 11.28 10.22 17.11
CA LYS A 152 11.55 11.62 16.76
C LYS A 152 10.57 12.60 17.39
N TYR A 153 9.32 12.18 17.56
CA TYR A 153 8.24 12.99 18.13
C TYR A 153 7.96 12.65 19.59
N ALA A 154 8.58 11.58 20.10
CA ALA A 154 8.48 11.16 21.46
C ALA A 154 9.10 12.16 22.44
N THR A 155 8.52 12.25 23.64
CA THR A 155 9.11 12.98 24.78
C THR A 155 10.48 12.39 25.15
N ASP A 156 11.35 13.19 25.76
CA ASP A 156 12.69 12.75 26.17
C ASP A 156 12.63 11.56 27.14
N ARG A 157 11.56 11.48 27.95
CA ARG A 157 11.27 10.36 28.85
C ARG A 157 11.09 9.04 28.10
N LEU A 158 10.32 9.02 27.01
CA LEU A 158 10.11 7.82 26.21
C LEU A 158 11.40 7.39 25.49
N ARG A 159 12.15 8.36 24.93
CA ARG A 159 13.43 8.09 24.26
C ARG A 159 14.48 7.47 25.18
N ALA A 160 14.51 7.86 26.45
CA ALA A 160 15.47 7.35 27.43
C ALA A 160 15.13 5.93 27.92
N LYS A 161 13.84 5.58 28.02
CA LYS A 161 13.38 4.28 28.52
C LYS A 161 13.45 3.17 27.47
N VAL A 162 13.15 3.47 26.21
CA VAL A 162 12.92 2.45 25.18
C VAL A 162 14.20 2.10 24.43
N GLN A 163 14.62 0.84 24.52
CA GLN A 163 15.70 0.28 23.70
C GLN A 163 15.17 -0.17 22.34
N TRP A 164 14.99 0.78 21.41
CA TRP A 164 14.28 0.59 20.14
C TRP A 164 14.69 -0.64 19.31
N LYS A 165 15.98 -0.99 19.28
CA LYS A 165 16.46 -2.19 18.57
C LYS A 165 16.03 -3.50 19.24
N ALA A 166 16.08 -3.55 20.58
CA ALA A 166 15.61 -4.69 21.34
C ALA A 166 14.09 -4.81 21.22
N THR A 167 13.38 -3.69 21.40
CA THR A 167 11.93 -3.61 21.22
C THR A 167 11.49 -4.07 19.82
N ALA A 168 12.22 -3.71 18.77
CA ALA A 168 11.91 -4.18 17.42
C ALA A 168 11.94 -5.71 17.32
N ARG A 169 12.92 -6.36 17.96
CA ARG A 169 13.03 -7.81 18.02
C ARG A 169 11.86 -8.44 18.78
N GLU A 170 11.52 -7.90 19.95
CA GLU A 170 10.40 -8.38 20.76
C GLU A 170 9.06 -8.30 20.01
N ILE A 171 8.84 -7.26 19.20
CA ILE A 171 7.65 -7.15 18.34
C ILE A 171 7.65 -8.23 17.26
N ILE A 172 8.79 -8.48 16.60
CA ILE A 172 8.88 -9.52 15.55
C ILE A 172 8.63 -10.91 16.14
N ASP A 173 9.18 -11.17 17.32
CA ASP A 173 9.01 -12.44 18.03
C ASP A 173 7.59 -12.58 18.61
N GLY A 174 6.83 -11.48 18.66
CA GLY A 174 5.45 -11.42 19.13
C GLY A 174 5.33 -11.52 20.64
N ASN A 175 6.30 -10.96 21.37
CA ASN A 175 6.30 -10.91 22.82
C ASN A 175 5.24 -9.92 23.33
N ILE A 176 4.07 -10.46 23.69
CA ILE A 176 2.89 -9.66 24.09
C ILE A 176 3.20 -8.70 25.25
N PRO A 177 3.82 -9.11 26.37
CA PRO A 177 4.20 -8.20 27.44
C PRO A 177 4.98 -6.96 26.97
N GLU A 178 6.01 -7.15 26.14
CA GLU A 178 6.84 -6.06 25.64
C GLU A 178 6.09 -5.17 24.65
N ILE A 179 5.26 -5.76 23.80
CA ILE A 179 4.36 -5.04 22.89
C ILE A 179 3.41 -4.14 23.70
N VAL A 180 2.77 -4.67 24.74
CA VAL A 180 1.84 -3.92 25.58
C VAL A 180 2.54 -2.80 26.34
N ALA A 181 3.73 -3.07 26.89
CA ALA A 181 4.53 -2.06 27.58
C ALA A 181 4.89 -0.90 26.63
N LEU A 182 5.31 -1.19 25.40
CA LEU A 182 5.56 -0.17 24.38
C LEU A 182 4.30 0.63 24.07
N LEU A 183 3.17 -0.03 23.82
CA LEU A 183 1.92 0.65 23.48
C LEU A 183 1.43 1.54 24.62
N TRP A 184 1.64 1.13 25.87
CA TRP A 184 1.33 1.93 27.04
C TRP A 184 2.18 3.21 27.09
N GLU A 185 3.49 3.09 26.91
CA GLU A 185 4.39 4.24 26.91
C GLU A 185 4.15 5.16 25.69
N ILE A 186 3.65 4.64 24.57
CA ILE A 186 3.17 5.42 23.41
C ILE A 186 1.86 6.14 23.73
N ALA A 187 0.94 5.52 24.48
CA ALA A 187 -0.34 6.13 24.84
C ALA A 187 -0.18 7.29 25.85
N GLU A 188 0.96 7.35 26.55
CA GLU A 188 1.35 8.47 27.41
C GLU A 188 2.06 9.62 26.65
N LEU A 189 2.16 9.55 25.31
CA LEU A 189 2.67 10.65 24.46
C LEU A 189 1.69 11.83 24.39
#